data_AF-A0A0E0UYN7-F1
#
_entry.id   AF-A0A0E0UYN7-F1
#
_cell.length_a   1.000
_cell.length_b   1.000
_cell.length_c   1.000
_cell.angle_alpha   90.00
_cell.angle_beta   90.00
_cell.angle_gamma   90.00
#
_symmetry.space_group_name_H-M   'P 1'
#
loop_
_entity.id
_entity.type
_entity.pdbx_description
1 polymer ?
#
loop_
_entity_poly.entity_id
_entity_poly.type
_entity_poly.pdbx_seq_one_letter_code
_entity_poly.pdbx_strand_id
1 'polypeptide(L)'
;MKKKWGVIIASLCLLLGLSACGSDEKADANEVPTLKWYMIGTPQKDTEEVMKEVNKYTEEKIGVKVEMTQIDWGDYGKRMQTVINSGENFDIAYSAAGEFVSYSQKGAFLPLNKYLDKEGKKMKAELNDVLWEGATIDGNIYGVPSNKEVGEQQVYVFNKNLVDKYKMDVTKVKNFSDLEPMLKTIKENEPSITPIGGNKDFKPAFPYDYLIDNAVPLPFAVNQYEDTGKIVNFYEQPETLDILKSLHSFYQKGYVTKDIATSTDPWSYDKENWFVRIEKYQPYAENIWDKNTGGKYKVVTQPIAETPIIKNNSVTGAIQAVSVTSQHPEEAVKFLDLLNTDEYLRNLVDKGIEGTHYKELDDGKIQDLPARVERYSMPTYALGNHFILKLYEDEPADKWDQFKEFNKKSVASPGLGFYFDSSKVRTEIASITNVCNEFAPALLTGTVDPVEYTEKFKAKLNDAGMKKVMKEMQKQYDEYRASQD
;
A
#
# COMPACT_ATOMS: atom_id res chain seq x y z
N MET A 1 -29.65 67.07 17.26
CA MET A 1 -28.64 68.10 17.58
C MET A 1 -27.59 68.13 16.46
N LYS A 2 -27.42 69.31 15.83
CA LYS A 2 -26.25 69.85 15.08
C LYS A 2 -25.43 68.88 14.18
N LYS A 3 -25.51 68.98 12.84
CA LYS A 3 -24.61 69.76 11.92
C LYS A 3 -23.11 69.41 12.12
N LYS A 4 -22.22 69.19 11.13
CA LYS A 4 -22.18 69.33 9.65
C LYS A 4 -20.75 68.90 9.22
N TRP A 5 -20.60 68.42 7.97
CA TRP A 5 -19.42 68.53 7.06
C TRP A 5 -18.13 67.79 7.48
N GLY A 6 -17.41 67.00 6.69
CA GLY A 6 -17.29 66.87 5.23
C GLY A 6 -16.02 67.59 4.74
N VAL A 7 -14.91 66.87 4.48
CA VAL A 7 -13.81 67.23 3.54
C VAL A 7 -13.00 65.96 3.17
N ILE A 8 -12.78 65.78 1.87
CA ILE A 8 -11.83 64.88 1.18
C ILE A 8 -10.49 65.61 1.06
N ILE A 9 -9.34 64.99 1.36
CA ILE A 9 -8.02 65.30 0.74
C ILE A 9 -7.17 64.02 0.63
N ALA A 10 -6.49 63.91 -0.50
CA ALA A 10 -5.69 62.80 -1.01
C ALA A 10 -4.25 62.72 -0.48
N SER A 11 -3.65 61.54 -0.68
CA SER A 11 -2.25 61.22 -0.97
C SER A 11 -1.13 61.81 -0.10
N LEU A 12 -0.38 60.92 0.56
CA LEU A 12 1.08 61.00 0.59
C LEU A 12 1.70 59.61 0.76
N CYS A 13 2.43 59.17 -0.28
CA CYS A 13 3.39 58.08 -0.18
C CYS A 13 4.52 58.49 0.76
N LEU A 14 4.81 57.67 1.77
CA LEU A 14 6.04 57.75 2.54
C LEU A 14 6.68 56.36 2.57
N LEU A 15 7.61 56.18 1.64
CA LEU A 15 8.69 55.20 1.71
C LEU A 15 9.48 55.46 3.00
N LEU A 16 9.38 54.52 3.95
CA LEU A 16 10.39 54.35 4.99
C LEU A 16 10.97 52.96 4.82
N GLY A 17 12.13 52.92 4.18
CA GLY A 17 13.03 51.79 4.27
C GLY A 17 13.44 51.61 5.72
N LEU A 18 13.09 50.45 6.27
CA LEU A 18 13.75 49.90 7.43
C LEU A 18 14.58 48.72 6.92
N SER A 19 15.84 49.01 6.65
CA SER A 19 16.92 48.02 6.66
C SER A 19 16.96 47.39 8.04
N ALA A 20 16.19 46.31 8.23
CA ALA A 20 16.51 45.31 9.23
C ALA A 20 17.49 44.36 8.54
N CYS A 21 18.74 44.41 8.97
CA CYS A 21 19.78 43.47 8.59
C CYS A 21 19.23 42.05 8.77
N GLY A 22 18.90 41.40 7.65
CA GLY A 22 18.88 39.95 7.58
C GLY A 22 20.31 39.52 7.81
N SER A 23 20.61 39.08 9.03
CA SER A 23 21.69 38.13 9.23
C SER A 23 21.28 36.89 8.44
N ASP A 24 21.78 36.81 7.21
CA ASP A 24 22.09 35.54 6.59
C ASP A 24 23.01 34.80 7.58
N GLU A 25 22.41 34.02 8.46
CA GLU A 25 23.11 32.89 9.07
C GLU A 25 23.53 32.02 7.90
N LYS A 26 24.77 32.23 7.46
CA LYS A 26 25.54 31.20 6.79
C LYS A 26 25.41 29.96 7.67
N ALA A 27 24.67 28.97 7.18
CA ALA A 27 24.73 27.62 7.71
C ALA A 27 26.21 27.27 7.91
N ASP A 28 26.58 26.95 9.13
CA ASP A 28 27.96 26.63 9.47
C ASP A 28 28.33 25.38 8.66
N ALA A 29 29.31 25.49 7.77
CA ALA A 29 29.66 24.44 6.81
C ALA A 29 30.22 23.16 7.48
N ASN A 30 30.23 23.11 8.81
CA ASN A 30 30.68 22.01 9.64
C ASN A 30 29.55 21.33 10.44
N GLU A 31 28.29 21.78 10.35
CA GLU A 31 27.19 21.10 11.04
C GLU A 31 26.69 19.90 10.22
N VAL A 32 26.66 18.73 10.86
CA VAL A 32 26.18 17.49 10.23
C VAL A 32 24.67 17.62 9.94
N PRO A 33 24.23 17.49 8.67
CA PRO A 33 22.83 17.67 8.30
C PRO A 33 21.94 16.63 8.98
N THR A 34 20.78 17.08 9.47
CA THR A 34 19.75 16.22 10.09
C THR A 34 18.53 16.16 9.19
N LEU A 35 18.25 15.00 8.61
CA LEU A 35 17.14 14.76 7.70
C LEU A 35 15.84 14.53 8.47
N LYS A 36 14.76 15.18 8.04
CA LYS A 36 13.40 14.93 8.56
C LYS A 36 12.75 13.79 7.78
N TRP A 37 12.39 12.73 8.50
CA TRP A 37 11.86 11.50 7.93
C TRP A 37 10.45 11.19 8.46
N TYR A 38 9.42 11.33 7.62
CA TYR A 38 8.04 11.00 7.98
C TYR A 38 7.70 9.55 7.67
N MET A 39 7.33 8.78 8.70
CA MET A 39 6.97 7.36 8.58
C MET A 39 5.53 7.10 8.99
N ILE A 40 4.88 6.17 8.28
CA ILE A 40 3.59 5.63 8.70
C ILE A 40 3.77 4.67 9.87
N GLY A 41 2.79 4.62 10.77
CA GLY A 41 2.70 3.65 11.84
C GLY A 41 2.44 4.30 13.20
N THR A 42 1.94 3.50 14.14
CA THR A 42 1.72 3.97 15.51
C THR A 42 3.03 4.49 16.10
N PRO A 43 3.05 5.71 16.69
CA PRO A 43 4.26 6.26 17.30
C PRO A 43 4.81 5.33 18.39
N GLN A 44 6.10 5.00 18.28
CA GLN A 44 6.77 4.09 19.22
C GLN A 44 7.43 4.88 20.36
N LYS A 45 7.49 4.29 21.56
CA LYS A 45 8.05 4.93 22.76
C LYS A 45 9.56 5.10 22.66
N ASP A 46 10.23 4.16 22.00
CA ASP A 46 11.69 4.11 21.95
C ASP A 46 12.27 4.65 20.63
N THR A 47 11.45 5.31 19.79
CA THR A 47 11.92 5.89 18.52
C THR A 47 13.08 6.85 18.70
N GLU A 48 13.01 7.74 19.70
CA GLU A 48 14.10 8.69 19.96
C GLU A 48 15.39 7.98 20.41
N GLU A 49 15.26 6.91 21.22
CA GLU A 49 16.41 6.12 21.67
C GLU A 49 17.07 5.37 20.52
N VAL A 50 16.27 4.71 19.67
CA VAL A 50 16.80 4.02 18.48
C VAL A 50 17.40 5.02 17.49
N MET A 51 16.76 6.17 17.24
CA MET A 51 17.30 7.18 16.33
C MET A 51 18.62 7.78 16.84
N LYS A 52 18.89 7.80 18.16
CA LYS A 52 20.21 8.18 18.68
C LYS A 52 21.30 7.21 18.26
N GLU A 53 21.05 5.90 18.31
CA GLU A 53 22.02 4.89 17.84
C GLU A 53 22.16 4.90 16.32
N VAL A 54 21.04 5.08 15.60
CA VAL A 54 21.06 5.29 14.14
C VAL A 54 21.95 6.47 13.79
N ASN A 55 21.76 7.61 14.47
CA ASN A 55 22.50 8.84 14.19
C ASN A 55 23.99 8.72 14.46
N LYS A 56 24.41 8.01 15.51
CA LYS A 56 25.84 7.69 15.72
C LYS A 56 26.41 6.94 14.53
N TYR A 57 25.70 5.92 14.05
CA TYR A 57 26.16 5.08 12.95
C TYR A 57 26.17 5.84 11.61
N THR A 58 25.10 6.57 11.29
CA THR A 58 24.98 7.28 10.01
C THR A 58 25.88 8.52 9.95
N GLU A 59 26.10 9.22 11.06
CA GLU A 59 27.06 10.33 11.13
C GLU A 59 28.47 9.86 10.83
N GLU A 60 28.91 8.74 11.43
CA GLU A 60 30.22 8.15 11.16
C GLU A 60 30.35 7.65 9.71
N LYS A 61 29.33 6.96 9.19
CA LYS A 61 29.38 6.27 7.90
C LYS A 61 29.24 7.20 6.70
N ILE A 62 28.32 8.17 6.80
CA ILE A 62 27.91 8.99 5.66
C ILE A 62 27.80 10.49 6.00
N GLY A 63 28.09 10.89 7.23
CA GLY A 63 28.03 12.30 7.65
C GLY A 63 26.60 12.84 7.68
N VAL A 64 25.62 12.02 8.07
CA VAL A 64 24.20 12.38 8.08
C VAL A 64 23.54 11.93 9.37
N LYS A 65 22.63 12.75 9.90
CA LYS A 65 21.68 12.38 10.95
C LYS A 65 20.26 12.33 10.39
N VAL A 66 19.38 11.62 11.09
CA VAL A 66 17.96 11.49 10.77
C VAL A 66 17.11 11.73 12.02
N GLU A 67 15.98 12.37 11.82
CA GLU A 67 14.92 12.51 12.81
C GLU A 67 13.63 11.91 12.23
N MET A 68 13.18 10.81 12.84
CA MET A 68 11.97 10.12 12.40
C MET A 68 10.74 10.65 13.13
N THR A 69 9.75 11.11 12.37
CA THR A 69 8.40 11.38 12.87
C THR A 69 7.44 10.30 12.39
N GLN A 70 6.90 9.53 13.33
CA GLN A 70 5.86 8.54 13.03
C GLN A 70 4.47 9.16 13.15
N ILE A 71 3.60 8.85 12.19
CA ILE A 71 2.21 9.29 12.17
C ILE A 71 1.31 8.05 12.09
N ASP A 72 0.35 7.98 13.00
CA ASP A 72 -0.54 6.82 13.14
C ASP A 72 -1.34 6.54 11.84
N TRP A 73 -1.67 5.26 11.65
CA TRP A 73 -2.30 4.70 10.47
C TRP A 73 -3.48 5.51 9.93
N GLY A 74 -4.40 5.92 10.82
CA GLY A 74 -5.61 6.64 10.42
C GLY A 74 -5.37 8.11 10.03
N ASP A 75 -4.28 8.71 10.52
CA ASP A 75 -3.99 10.13 10.38
C ASP A 75 -2.95 10.43 9.29
N TYR A 76 -2.19 9.41 8.85
CA TYR A 76 -1.05 9.55 7.95
C TYR A 76 -1.36 10.36 6.69
N GLY A 77 -2.34 9.90 5.90
CA GLY A 77 -2.67 10.51 4.61
C GLY A 77 -3.08 11.98 4.74
N LYS A 78 -3.92 12.32 5.74
CA LYS A 78 -4.36 13.71 5.99
C LYS A 78 -3.20 14.59 6.46
N ARG A 79 -2.32 14.08 7.32
CA ARG A 79 -1.20 14.84 7.84
C ARG A 79 -0.16 15.10 6.74
N MET A 80 0.21 14.08 5.96
CA MET A 80 1.12 14.25 4.84
C MET A 80 0.55 15.16 3.75
N GLN A 81 -0.76 15.06 3.46
CA GLN A 81 -1.42 16.01 2.56
C GLN A 81 -1.26 17.46 3.04
N THR A 82 -1.36 17.70 4.35
CA THR A 82 -1.19 19.03 4.93
C THR A 82 0.26 19.52 4.82
N VAL A 83 1.23 18.67 5.18
CA VAL A 83 2.68 18.95 5.09
C VAL A 83 3.10 19.29 3.66
N ILE A 84 2.64 18.50 2.69
CA ILE A 84 2.94 18.71 1.27
C ILE A 84 2.30 20.01 0.76
N ASN A 85 1.02 20.24 1.06
CA ASN A 85 0.29 21.41 0.57
C ASN A 85 0.76 22.73 1.20
N SER A 86 1.29 22.70 2.43
CA SER A 86 1.85 23.89 3.09
C SER A 86 3.23 24.28 2.55
N GLY A 87 3.89 23.38 1.81
CA GLY A 87 5.28 23.56 1.38
C GLY A 87 6.27 23.47 2.56
N GLU A 88 5.91 22.77 3.63
CA GLU A 88 6.81 22.55 4.77
C GLU A 88 8.08 21.80 4.30
N ASN A 89 9.22 22.16 4.87
CA ASN A 89 10.48 21.49 4.58
C ASN A 89 10.56 20.15 5.34
N PHE A 90 10.67 19.07 4.56
CA PHE A 90 11.01 17.72 5.00
C PHE A 90 11.89 17.05 3.95
N ASP A 91 12.56 15.96 4.30
CA ASP A 91 13.51 15.30 3.40
C ASP A 91 12.96 14.02 2.81
N ILE A 92 12.44 13.13 3.66
CA ILE A 92 11.97 11.81 3.27
C ILE A 92 10.57 11.58 3.84
N ALA A 93 9.68 10.98 3.05
CA ALA A 93 8.39 10.51 3.54
C ALA A 93 8.00 9.17 2.94
N TYR A 94 7.35 8.33 3.74
CA TYR A 94 6.62 7.18 3.24
C TYR A 94 5.50 7.63 2.29
N SER A 95 5.32 6.88 1.21
CA SER A 95 4.18 7.00 0.30
C SER A 95 3.86 5.64 -0.30
N ALA A 96 2.68 5.48 -0.89
CA ALA A 96 2.30 4.21 -1.51
C ALA A 96 1.25 4.40 -2.61
N ALA A 97 1.26 3.50 -3.59
CA ALA A 97 0.21 3.28 -4.58
C ALA A 97 -0.33 4.59 -5.17
N GLY A 98 -1.65 4.78 -5.17
CA GLY A 98 -2.30 5.95 -5.75
C GLY A 98 -1.86 7.29 -5.12
N GLU A 99 -1.52 7.32 -3.82
CA GLU A 99 -1.00 8.53 -3.17
C GLU A 99 0.37 8.92 -3.72
N PHE A 100 1.27 7.94 -3.88
CA PHE A 100 2.59 8.16 -4.46
C PHE A 100 2.49 8.74 -5.87
N VAL A 101 1.62 8.18 -6.70
CA VAL A 101 1.39 8.66 -8.08
C VAL A 101 0.84 10.09 -8.07
N SER A 102 -0.21 10.33 -7.27
CA SER A 102 -0.88 11.63 -7.16
C SER A 102 0.06 12.73 -6.70
N TYR A 103 0.91 12.47 -5.70
CA TYR A 103 1.88 13.44 -5.20
C TYR A 103 3.04 13.66 -6.16
N SER A 104 3.52 12.62 -6.84
CA SER A 104 4.56 12.73 -7.88
C SER A 104 4.09 13.61 -9.04
N GLN A 105 2.90 13.35 -9.60
CA GLN A 105 2.32 14.15 -10.70
C GLN A 105 2.01 15.60 -10.31
N LYS A 106 1.79 15.87 -9.01
CA LYS A 106 1.60 17.23 -8.47
C LYS A 106 2.93 17.95 -8.17
N GLY A 107 4.07 17.29 -8.37
CA GLY A 107 5.39 17.87 -8.14
C GLY A 107 5.80 17.96 -6.67
N ALA A 108 5.23 17.14 -5.78
CA ALA A 108 5.61 17.11 -4.37
C ALA A 108 6.96 16.42 -4.13
N PHE A 109 7.35 15.50 -5.01
CA PHE A 109 8.55 14.68 -4.87
C PHE A 109 9.61 15.02 -5.91
N LEU A 110 10.87 14.86 -5.51
CA LEU A 110 12.05 15.15 -6.31
C LEU A 110 12.36 13.99 -7.27
N PRO A 111 12.60 14.26 -8.56
CA PRO A 111 13.15 13.25 -9.48
C PRO A 111 14.54 12.76 -9.03
N LEU A 112 14.67 11.46 -8.81
CA LEU A 112 15.87 10.84 -8.24
C LEU A 112 16.86 10.31 -9.27
N ASN A 113 16.52 10.28 -10.57
CA ASN A 113 17.29 9.61 -11.62
C ASN A 113 18.79 9.93 -11.56
N LYS A 114 19.16 11.22 -11.45
CA LYS A 114 20.57 11.67 -11.39
C LYS A 114 21.30 11.27 -10.09
N TYR A 115 20.57 11.15 -8.99
CA TYR A 115 21.13 10.78 -7.69
C TYR A 115 21.34 9.26 -7.59
N LEU A 116 20.45 8.48 -8.20
CA LEU A 116 20.54 7.02 -8.23
C LEU A 116 21.78 6.52 -9.00
N ASP A 117 22.34 7.31 -9.92
CA ASP A 117 23.55 6.94 -10.65
C ASP A 117 24.85 7.22 -9.86
N LYS A 118 24.77 7.98 -8.76
CA LYS A 118 25.91 8.39 -7.93
C LYS A 118 25.71 8.05 -6.46
N GLU A 119 24.88 8.80 -5.74
CA GLU A 119 24.60 8.60 -4.31
C GLU A 119 23.85 7.30 -4.02
N GLY A 120 22.92 6.91 -4.89
CA GLY A 120 22.04 5.74 -4.72
C GLY A 120 22.47 4.49 -5.49
N LYS A 121 23.72 4.44 -5.97
CA LYS A 121 24.17 3.45 -6.96
C LYS A 121 24.12 2.02 -6.43
N LYS A 122 24.42 1.80 -5.15
CA LYS A 122 24.47 0.44 -4.58
C LYS A 122 23.05 -0.09 -4.42
N MET A 123 22.17 0.70 -3.83
CA MET A 123 20.74 0.41 -3.71
C MET A 123 20.10 0.16 -5.07
N LYS A 124 20.38 0.98 -6.08
CA LYS A 124 19.85 0.78 -7.44
C LYS A 124 20.19 -0.61 -8.00
N ALA A 125 21.39 -1.11 -7.73
CA ALA A 125 21.85 -2.43 -8.19
C ALA A 125 21.31 -3.62 -7.38
N GLU A 126 20.95 -3.41 -6.11
CA GLU A 126 20.46 -4.46 -5.20
C GLU A 126 18.93 -4.65 -5.25
N LEU A 127 18.20 -3.58 -5.58
CA LEU A 127 16.74 -3.60 -5.68
C LEU A 127 16.27 -4.30 -6.96
N ASN A 128 15.16 -5.03 -6.87
CA ASN A 128 14.57 -5.68 -8.05
C ASN A 128 14.16 -4.63 -9.10
N ASP A 129 14.61 -4.80 -10.34
CA ASP A 129 14.38 -3.85 -11.45
C ASP A 129 12.91 -3.50 -11.67
N VAL A 130 12.00 -4.46 -11.49
CA VAL A 130 10.56 -4.22 -11.68
C VAL A 130 9.98 -3.22 -10.66
N LEU A 131 10.63 -3.07 -9.50
CA LEU A 131 10.26 -2.05 -8.52
C LEU A 131 10.62 -0.65 -9.02
N TRP A 132 11.75 -0.51 -9.71
CA TRP A 132 12.15 0.76 -10.34
C TRP A 132 11.25 1.11 -11.53
N GLU A 133 10.88 0.12 -12.34
CA GLU A 133 9.89 0.28 -13.43
C GLU A 133 8.56 0.80 -12.88
N GLY A 134 8.06 0.17 -11.81
CA GLY A 134 6.85 0.63 -11.12
C GLY A 134 6.97 2.01 -10.50
N ALA A 135 8.11 2.34 -9.89
CA ALA A 135 8.32 3.67 -9.31
C ALA A 135 8.53 4.77 -10.35
N THR A 136 8.63 4.42 -11.64
CA THR A 136 8.85 5.36 -12.74
C THR A 136 7.52 5.94 -13.23
N ILE A 137 7.35 7.25 -13.07
CA ILE A 137 6.17 8.00 -13.53
C ILE A 137 6.68 9.08 -14.48
N ASP A 138 6.15 9.13 -15.70
CA ASP A 138 6.55 10.09 -16.74
C ASP A 138 8.08 10.15 -16.96
N GLY A 139 8.75 8.98 -16.90
CA GLY A 139 10.19 8.83 -17.08
C GLY A 139 11.06 9.16 -15.87
N ASN A 140 10.48 9.52 -14.73
CA ASN A 140 11.20 9.89 -13.52
C ASN A 140 10.89 8.95 -12.35
N ILE A 141 11.90 8.65 -11.54
CA ILE A 141 11.75 7.89 -10.28
C ILE A 141 11.64 8.91 -9.15
N TYR A 142 10.57 8.88 -8.37
CA TYR A 142 10.29 9.89 -7.32
C TYR A 142 10.54 9.39 -5.89
N GLY A 143 10.94 8.13 -5.75
CA GLY A 143 11.20 7.52 -4.44
C GLY A 143 11.80 6.13 -4.57
N VAL A 144 12.23 5.59 -3.43
CA VAL A 144 12.86 4.28 -3.32
C VAL A 144 11.83 3.25 -2.87
N PRO A 145 11.49 2.24 -3.68
CA PRO A 145 10.57 1.19 -3.30
C PRO A 145 11.17 0.22 -2.27
N SER A 146 10.34 -0.33 -1.39
CA SER A 146 10.76 -1.43 -0.50
C SER A 146 11.08 -2.70 -1.32
N ASN A 147 12.28 -3.25 -1.17
CA ASN A 147 12.68 -4.49 -1.83
C ASN A 147 12.09 -5.71 -1.10
N LYS A 148 10.95 -6.23 -1.56
CA LYS A 148 10.20 -7.34 -0.94
C LYS A 148 9.57 -8.25 -1.99
N GLU A 149 8.40 -8.83 -1.71
CA GLU A 149 7.57 -9.46 -2.73
C GLU A 149 7.07 -8.42 -3.77
N VAL A 150 7.27 -8.70 -5.06
CA VAL A 150 6.88 -7.79 -6.17
C VAL A 150 5.52 -8.15 -6.76
N GLY A 151 5.14 -9.42 -6.70
CA GLY A 151 3.84 -9.91 -7.13
C GLY A 151 2.78 -9.75 -6.03
N GLU A 152 1.56 -9.48 -6.45
CA GLU A 152 0.36 -9.62 -5.63
C GLU A 152 -0.29 -10.99 -5.89
N GLN A 153 -0.63 -11.70 -4.82
CA GLN A 153 -1.44 -12.90 -4.88
C GLN A 153 -2.49 -12.85 -3.76
N GLN A 154 -3.70 -13.33 -4.06
CA GLN A 154 -4.73 -13.55 -3.05
C GLN A 154 -4.91 -15.05 -2.82
N VAL A 155 -5.19 -15.42 -1.57
CA VAL A 155 -5.44 -16.80 -1.15
C VAL A 155 -6.77 -16.86 -0.40
N TYR A 156 -7.44 -18.01 -0.51
CA TYR A 156 -8.41 -18.43 0.50
C TYR A 156 -7.64 -18.92 1.72
N VAL A 157 -7.93 -18.34 2.88
CA VAL A 157 -7.38 -18.76 4.18
C VAL A 157 -8.47 -19.51 4.92
N PHE A 158 -8.21 -20.77 5.24
CA PHE A 158 -9.15 -21.64 5.95
C PHE A 158 -8.69 -21.90 7.38
N ASN A 159 -9.64 -21.99 8.30
CA ASN A 159 -9.41 -22.54 9.62
C ASN A 159 -9.11 -24.05 9.50
N LYS A 160 -7.86 -24.44 9.82
CA LYS A 160 -7.38 -25.81 9.64
C LYS A 160 -8.10 -26.82 10.52
N ASN A 161 -8.54 -26.45 11.72
CA ASN A 161 -9.27 -27.36 12.62
C ASN A 161 -10.55 -27.88 11.95
N LEU A 162 -11.27 -27.01 11.24
CA LEU A 162 -12.50 -27.34 10.52
C LEU A 162 -12.20 -28.13 9.24
N VAL A 163 -11.15 -27.76 8.50
CA VAL A 163 -10.68 -28.52 7.33
C VAL A 163 -10.38 -29.97 7.71
N ASP A 164 -9.61 -30.18 8.78
CA ASP A 164 -9.21 -31.51 9.25
C ASP A 164 -10.41 -32.30 9.79
N LYS A 165 -11.27 -31.68 10.61
CA LYS A 165 -12.46 -32.31 11.20
C LYS A 165 -13.39 -32.89 10.14
N TYR A 166 -13.60 -32.17 9.05
CA TYR A 166 -14.48 -32.59 7.94
C TYR A 166 -13.72 -33.21 6.77
N LYS A 167 -12.40 -33.41 6.87
CA LYS A 167 -11.54 -33.99 5.83
C LYS A 167 -11.70 -33.28 4.48
N MET A 168 -11.77 -31.95 4.52
CA MET A 168 -11.96 -31.13 3.32
C MET A 168 -10.66 -31.03 2.54
N ASP A 169 -10.77 -31.11 1.22
CA ASP A 169 -9.64 -30.91 0.31
C ASP A 169 -9.70 -29.50 -0.29
N VAL A 170 -8.98 -28.57 0.35
CA VAL A 170 -8.96 -27.15 -0.07
C VAL A 170 -8.36 -26.95 -1.46
N THR A 171 -7.56 -27.90 -1.96
CA THR A 171 -6.90 -27.80 -3.27
C THR A 171 -7.87 -27.87 -4.45
N LYS A 172 -9.09 -28.36 -4.21
CA LYS A 172 -10.19 -28.41 -5.18
C LYS A 172 -10.88 -27.06 -5.38
N VAL A 173 -10.61 -26.07 -4.53
CA VAL A 173 -11.18 -24.72 -4.69
C VAL A 173 -10.37 -23.98 -5.76
N LYS A 174 -10.89 -23.93 -6.99
CA LYS A 174 -10.27 -23.25 -8.13
C LYS A 174 -11.00 -21.98 -8.52
N ASN A 175 -12.29 -21.90 -8.18
CA ASN A 175 -13.16 -20.75 -8.44
C ASN A 175 -13.95 -20.40 -7.16
N PHE A 176 -14.52 -19.21 -7.13
CA PHE A 176 -15.28 -18.75 -5.97
C PHE A 176 -16.49 -19.63 -5.65
N SER A 177 -17.16 -20.20 -6.66
CA SER A 177 -18.27 -21.14 -6.49
C SER A 177 -17.86 -22.49 -5.89
N ASP A 178 -16.60 -22.92 -6.04
CA ASP A 178 -16.11 -24.21 -5.52
C ASP A 178 -16.07 -24.23 -3.99
N LEU A 179 -16.19 -23.08 -3.33
CA LEU A 179 -16.36 -22.98 -1.88
C LEU A 179 -17.69 -23.59 -1.41
N GLU A 180 -18.75 -23.56 -2.24
CA GLU A 180 -20.12 -23.83 -1.80
C GLU A 180 -20.29 -25.13 -0.99
N PRO A 181 -19.76 -26.30 -1.41
CA PRO A 181 -19.94 -27.55 -0.67
C PRO A 181 -19.33 -27.49 0.74
N MET A 182 -18.19 -26.81 0.89
CA MET A 182 -17.54 -26.62 2.19
C MET A 182 -18.36 -25.67 3.06
N LEU A 183 -18.80 -24.54 2.50
CA LEU A 183 -19.62 -23.55 3.22
C LEU A 183 -20.93 -24.15 3.71
N LYS A 184 -21.58 -25.00 2.90
CA LYS A 184 -22.78 -25.75 3.27
C LYS A 184 -22.51 -26.66 4.47
N THR A 185 -21.42 -27.42 4.42
CA THR A 185 -21.02 -28.33 5.51
C THR A 185 -20.83 -27.57 6.82
N ILE A 186 -20.11 -26.46 6.79
CA ILE A 186 -19.89 -25.62 7.99
C ILE A 186 -21.21 -25.03 8.47
N LYS A 187 -22.05 -24.51 7.57
CA LYS A 187 -23.34 -23.92 7.96
C LYS A 187 -24.27 -24.91 8.64
N GLU A 188 -24.27 -26.16 8.19
CA GLU A 188 -25.13 -27.23 8.73
C GLU A 188 -24.64 -27.78 10.06
N ASN A 189 -23.32 -27.81 10.29
CA ASN A 189 -22.72 -28.55 11.39
C ASN A 189 -22.01 -27.68 12.46
N GLU A 190 -21.68 -26.42 12.15
CA GLU A 190 -20.94 -25.51 13.03
C GLU A 190 -21.70 -24.19 13.26
N PRO A 191 -22.80 -24.20 14.04
CA PRO A 191 -23.70 -23.06 14.15
C PRO A 191 -23.08 -21.79 14.75
N SER A 192 -21.96 -21.91 15.49
CA SER A 192 -21.20 -20.77 16.03
C SER A 192 -20.16 -20.19 15.07
N ILE A 193 -19.95 -20.83 13.92
CA ILE A 193 -18.96 -20.43 12.91
C ILE A 193 -19.68 -19.75 11.76
N THR A 194 -19.18 -18.59 11.35
CA THR A 194 -19.59 -17.96 10.09
C THR A 194 -18.81 -18.60 8.95
N PRO A 195 -19.46 -19.20 7.93
CA PRO A 195 -18.75 -19.87 6.86
C PRO A 195 -17.72 -18.98 6.15
N ILE A 196 -18.10 -17.74 5.78
CA ILE A 196 -17.17 -16.74 5.23
C ILE A 196 -17.06 -15.56 6.21
N GLY A 197 -15.85 -15.34 6.74
CA GLY A 197 -15.53 -14.16 7.53
C GLY A 197 -15.33 -12.94 6.63
N GLY A 198 -16.18 -11.93 6.76
CA GLY A 198 -16.13 -10.72 5.94
C GLY A 198 -16.97 -9.59 6.52
N ASN A 199 -16.62 -8.36 6.18
CA ASN A 199 -17.30 -7.14 6.61
C ASN A 199 -17.56 -6.24 5.39
N LYS A 200 -17.87 -4.96 5.60
CA LYS A 200 -18.18 -4.03 4.50
C LYS A 200 -17.05 -3.87 3.47
N ASP A 201 -15.82 -4.22 3.87
CA ASP A 201 -14.62 -4.14 3.05
C ASP A 201 -14.27 -5.49 2.39
N PHE A 202 -15.16 -6.49 2.49
CA PHE A 202 -15.04 -7.75 1.76
C PHE A 202 -15.00 -7.49 0.26
N LYS A 203 -13.94 -7.95 -0.40
CA LYS A 203 -13.73 -7.80 -1.83
C LYS A 203 -13.47 -9.18 -2.43
N PRO A 204 -14.36 -9.69 -3.31
CA PRO A 204 -14.04 -10.82 -4.15
C PRO A 204 -12.81 -10.50 -5.00
N ALA A 205 -12.01 -11.53 -5.27
CA ALA A 205 -10.89 -11.42 -6.20
C ALA A 205 -11.43 -11.49 -7.64
N PHE A 206 -11.12 -10.48 -8.44
CA PHE A 206 -11.45 -10.45 -9.87
C PHE A 206 -10.15 -10.48 -10.69
N PRO A 207 -10.14 -11.06 -11.91
CA PRO A 207 -8.93 -11.21 -12.72
C PRO A 207 -8.52 -9.92 -13.45
N TYR A 208 -8.56 -8.79 -12.74
CA TYR A 208 -8.43 -7.45 -13.29
C TYR A 208 -7.38 -6.62 -12.55
N ASP A 209 -6.63 -5.83 -13.33
CA ASP A 209 -5.74 -4.79 -12.83
C ASP A 209 -6.44 -3.43 -12.94
N TYR A 210 -6.69 -2.81 -11.79
CA TYR A 210 -7.41 -1.54 -11.70
C TYR A 210 -6.47 -0.38 -11.94
N LEU A 211 -6.76 0.42 -12.97
CA LEU A 211 -5.85 1.49 -13.41
C LEU A 211 -5.99 2.78 -12.62
N ILE A 212 -6.97 2.85 -11.73
CA ILE A 212 -7.13 3.93 -10.75
C ILE A 212 -7.35 3.29 -9.39
N ASP A 213 -6.39 3.47 -8.49
CA ASP A 213 -6.50 3.01 -7.12
C ASP A 213 -7.55 3.82 -6.34
N ASN A 214 -8.46 3.12 -5.66
CA ASN A 214 -9.52 3.72 -4.88
C ASN A 214 -10.06 2.74 -3.83
N ALA A 215 -10.62 3.27 -2.74
CA ALA A 215 -11.17 2.46 -1.66
C ALA A 215 -12.23 1.45 -2.14
N VAL A 216 -13.07 1.89 -3.09
CA VAL A 216 -14.00 1.05 -3.84
C VAL A 216 -13.52 0.98 -5.29
N PRO A 217 -13.41 -0.23 -5.89
CA PRO A 217 -12.94 -0.37 -7.27
C PRO A 217 -13.74 0.50 -8.25
N LEU A 218 -13.03 1.30 -9.05
CA LEU A 218 -13.62 2.01 -10.18
C LEU A 218 -13.74 1.07 -11.38
N PRO A 219 -14.65 1.30 -12.34
CA PRO A 219 -14.90 0.36 -13.43
C PRO A 219 -13.68 0.09 -14.34
N PHE A 220 -12.67 0.97 -14.35
CA PHE A 220 -11.60 0.98 -15.33
C PHE A 220 -10.50 -0.03 -15.01
N ALA A 221 -10.38 -1.06 -15.84
CA ALA A 221 -9.37 -2.10 -15.66
C ALA A 221 -8.86 -2.67 -16.98
N VAL A 222 -7.75 -3.41 -16.91
CA VAL A 222 -7.31 -4.35 -17.93
C VAL A 222 -7.34 -5.77 -17.36
N ASN A 223 -7.44 -6.77 -18.23
CA ASN A 223 -7.22 -8.15 -17.80
C ASN A 223 -5.78 -8.27 -17.25
N GLN A 224 -5.62 -8.85 -16.07
CA GLN A 224 -4.34 -8.85 -15.37
C GLN A 224 -3.34 -9.91 -15.88
N TYR A 225 -3.78 -10.82 -16.75
CA TYR A 225 -2.97 -11.92 -17.31
C TYR A 225 -2.79 -11.82 -18.83
N GLU A 226 -3.83 -11.37 -19.55
CA GLU A 226 -3.86 -11.32 -21.01
C GLU A 226 -3.89 -9.87 -21.50
N ASP A 227 -2.91 -9.48 -22.33
CA ASP A 227 -2.94 -8.19 -23.02
C ASP A 227 -3.96 -8.23 -24.18
N THR A 228 -5.19 -7.80 -23.89
CA THR A 228 -6.25 -7.62 -24.89
C THR A 228 -6.15 -6.27 -25.62
N GLY A 229 -5.27 -5.37 -25.16
CA GLY A 229 -5.18 -4.00 -25.62
C GLY A 229 -6.41 -3.15 -25.29
N LYS A 230 -7.26 -3.56 -24.35
CA LYS A 230 -8.54 -2.91 -24.05
C LYS A 230 -8.67 -2.55 -22.57
N ILE A 231 -9.02 -1.28 -22.35
CA ILE A 231 -9.61 -0.82 -21.09
C ILE A 231 -11.08 -1.26 -21.08
N VAL A 232 -11.46 -2.02 -20.06
CA VAL A 232 -12.81 -2.54 -19.90
C VAL A 232 -13.50 -1.94 -18.68
N ASN A 233 -14.84 -1.97 -18.69
CA ASN A 233 -15.62 -1.92 -17.46
C ASN A 233 -15.65 -3.32 -16.87
N PHE A 234 -14.89 -3.56 -15.79
CA PHE A 234 -14.78 -4.91 -15.22
C PHE A 234 -16.11 -5.41 -14.62
N TYR A 235 -17.01 -4.51 -14.19
CA TYR A 235 -18.34 -4.88 -13.66
C TYR A 235 -19.25 -5.53 -14.70
N GLU A 236 -18.99 -5.33 -15.99
CA GLU A 236 -19.80 -5.88 -17.09
C GLU A 236 -19.26 -7.21 -17.62
N GLN A 237 -18.15 -7.69 -17.10
CA GLN A 237 -17.46 -8.86 -17.63
C GLN A 237 -18.14 -10.15 -17.16
N PRO A 238 -18.29 -11.17 -18.02
CA PRO A 238 -19.02 -12.40 -17.68
C PRO A 238 -18.53 -13.07 -16.39
N GLU A 239 -17.20 -13.17 -16.22
CA GLU A 239 -16.57 -13.77 -15.05
C GLU A 239 -16.80 -12.95 -13.77
N THR A 240 -16.85 -11.62 -13.88
CA THR A 240 -17.22 -10.74 -12.76
C THR A 240 -18.66 -11.02 -12.35
N LEU A 241 -19.57 -11.10 -13.32
CA LEU A 241 -20.98 -11.38 -13.06
C LEU A 241 -21.18 -12.78 -12.42
N ASP A 242 -20.40 -13.78 -12.82
CA ASP A 242 -20.49 -15.13 -12.26
C ASP A 242 -19.96 -15.21 -10.81
N ILE A 243 -18.90 -14.47 -10.48
CA ILE A 243 -18.44 -14.30 -9.10
C ILE A 243 -19.52 -13.60 -8.27
N LEU A 244 -20.12 -12.53 -8.79
CA LEU A 244 -21.16 -11.76 -8.10
C LEU A 244 -22.43 -12.59 -7.87
N LYS A 245 -22.85 -13.42 -8.84
CA LYS A 245 -23.97 -14.38 -8.67
C LYS A 245 -23.68 -15.40 -7.57
N SER A 246 -22.46 -15.93 -7.55
CA SER A 246 -22.04 -16.88 -6.51
C SER A 246 -22.08 -16.22 -5.13
N LEU A 247 -21.58 -14.98 -5.02
CA LEU A 247 -21.62 -14.22 -3.78
C LEU A 247 -23.05 -13.93 -3.32
N HIS A 248 -23.93 -13.54 -4.24
CA HIS A 248 -25.35 -13.34 -3.93
C HIS A 248 -26.01 -14.63 -3.45
N SER A 249 -25.70 -15.77 -4.08
CA SER A 249 -26.17 -17.08 -3.61
C SER A 249 -25.68 -17.38 -2.19
N PHE A 250 -24.42 -17.08 -1.89
CA PHE A 250 -23.84 -17.27 -0.55
C PHE A 250 -24.50 -16.36 0.50
N TYR A 251 -24.84 -15.13 0.14
CA TYR A 251 -25.61 -14.22 0.97
C TYR A 251 -27.01 -14.79 1.27
N GLN A 252 -27.75 -15.21 0.24
CA GLN A 252 -29.08 -15.81 0.40
C GLN A 252 -29.08 -17.09 1.26
N LYS A 253 -28.03 -17.90 1.14
CA LYS A 253 -27.82 -19.13 1.94
C LYS A 253 -27.28 -18.86 3.35
N GLY A 254 -26.97 -17.61 3.69
CA GLY A 254 -26.47 -17.21 5.00
C GLY A 254 -25.07 -17.72 5.31
N TYR A 255 -24.21 -17.84 4.30
CA TYR A 255 -22.79 -18.19 4.43
C TYR A 255 -21.93 -16.97 4.82
N VAL A 256 -22.41 -15.77 4.53
CA VAL A 256 -21.92 -14.50 5.09
C VAL A 256 -22.94 -13.96 6.09
N THR A 257 -22.53 -12.98 6.92
CA THR A 257 -23.46 -12.32 7.84
C THR A 257 -24.47 -11.45 7.10
N LYS A 258 -25.68 -11.31 7.65
CA LYS A 258 -26.75 -10.53 7.01
C LYS A 258 -26.41 -9.03 6.87
N ASP A 259 -25.61 -8.54 7.81
CA ASP A 259 -25.16 -7.15 7.93
C ASP A 259 -23.78 -6.90 7.28
N ILE A 260 -23.26 -7.86 6.49
CA ILE A 260 -21.91 -7.79 5.91
C ILE A 260 -21.63 -6.44 5.23
N ALA A 261 -22.59 -5.85 4.49
CA ALA A 261 -22.44 -4.57 3.79
C ALA A 261 -22.21 -3.35 4.72
N THR A 262 -22.50 -3.49 6.01
CA THR A 262 -22.38 -2.40 7.00
C THR A 262 -21.50 -2.77 8.20
N SER A 263 -21.20 -4.05 8.37
CA SER A 263 -20.41 -4.54 9.51
C SER A 263 -19.00 -3.96 9.49
N THR A 264 -18.49 -3.66 10.68
CA THR A 264 -17.12 -3.19 10.93
C THR A 264 -16.30 -4.20 11.73
N ASP A 265 -16.80 -5.44 11.93
CA ASP A 265 -16.04 -6.48 12.63
C ASP A 265 -14.76 -6.77 11.83
N PRO A 266 -13.56 -6.66 12.43
CA PRO A 266 -12.30 -6.96 11.76
C PRO A 266 -12.08 -8.47 11.54
N TRP A 267 -12.90 -9.32 12.16
CA TRP A 267 -12.72 -10.78 12.16
C TRP A 267 -11.33 -11.18 12.68
N SER A 268 -10.90 -10.63 13.81
CA SER A 268 -9.55 -10.88 14.33
C SER A 268 -9.23 -12.37 14.48
N TYR A 269 -8.01 -12.77 14.09
CA TYR A 269 -7.55 -14.17 14.10
C TYR A 269 -7.59 -14.82 15.50
N ASP A 270 -7.50 -14.05 16.58
CA ASP A 270 -7.59 -14.56 17.95
C ASP A 270 -8.99 -15.11 18.30
N LYS A 271 -10.00 -14.81 17.47
CA LYS A 271 -11.36 -15.34 17.53
C LYS A 271 -11.56 -16.41 16.46
N GLU A 272 -11.75 -17.65 16.91
CA GLU A 272 -12.05 -18.78 16.03
C GLU A 272 -13.56 -18.83 15.68
N ASN A 273 -14.07 -17.80 15.00
CA ASN A 273 -15.51 -17.65 14.67
C ASN A 273 -15.81 -17.68 13.15
N TRP A 274 -14.84 -18.02 12.33
CA TRP A 274 -14.92 -18.05 10.87
C TRP A 274 -14.32 -19.35 10.31
N PHE A 275 -14.76 -19.74 9.11
CA PHE A 275 -14.19 -20.90 8.40
C PHE A 275 -13.23 -20.49 7.27
N VAL A 276 -13.66 -19.67 6.31
CA VAL A 276 -12.81 -19.19 5.21
C VAL A 276 -12.82 -17.66 5.10
N ARG A 277 -11.69 -17.10 4.67
CA ARG A 277 -11.50 -15.67 4.37
C ARG A 277 -10.65 -15.50 3.11
N ILE A 278 -10.57 -14.28 2.59
CA ILE A 278 -9.69 -13.92 1.47
C ILE A 278 -8.63 -12.95 1.99
N GLU A 279 -7.37 -13.27 1.77
CA GLU A 279 -6.24 -12.46 2.22
C GLU A 279 -5.20 -12.29 1.11
N LYS A 280 -4.42 -11.21 1.18
CA LYS A 280 -3.21 -11.08 0.36
C LYS A 280 -2.13 -12.01 0.89
N TYR A 281 -1.32 -12.55 -0.02
CA TYR A 281 -0.31 -13.54 0.29
C TYR A 281 1.10 -13.01 0.06
N GLN A 282 2.00 -13.46 0.93
CA GLN A 282 3.44 -13.47 0.76
C GLN A 282 3.93 -14.85 1.21
N PRO A 283 5.11 -15.31 0.79
CA PRO A 283 5.64 -16.59 1.26
C PRO A 283 5.67 -16.66 2.80
N TYR A 284 5.16 -17.78 3.34
CA TYR A 284 5.01 -18.03 4.78
C TYR A 284 4.06 -17.09 5.54
N ALA A 285 3.10 -16.46 4.87
CA ALA A 285 2.06 -15.67 5.54
C ALA A 285 1.28 -16.50 6.60
N GLU A 286 1.17 -17.81 6.42
CA GLU A 286 0.57 -18.73 7.39
C GLU A 286 1.24 -18.66 8.76
N ASN A 287 2.56 -18.50 8.82
CA ASN A 287 3.28 -18.38 10.09
C ASN A 287 2.87 -17.10 10.83
N ILE A 288 2.60 -16.02 10.10
CA ILE A 288 2.12 -14.75 10.67
C ILE A 288 0.69 -14.93 11.18
N TRP A 289 -0.17 -15.57 10.39
CA TRP A 289 -1.56 -15.79 10.77
C TRP A 289 -1.70 -16.76 11.94
N ASP A 290 -0.91 -17.83 12.00
CA ASP A 290 -0.84 -18.78 13.12
C ASP A 290 -0.43 -18.07 14.42
N LYS A 291 0.51 -17.12 14.37
CA LYS A 291 0.85 -16.26 15.52
C LYS A 291 -0.34 -15.39 15.93
N ASN A 292 -1.03 -14.80 14.96
CA ASN A 292 -2.20 -13.93 15.22
C ASN A 292 -3.39 -14.69 15.81
N THR A 293 -3.46 -16.02 15.69
CA THR A 293 -4.45 -16.83 16.43
C THR A 293 -4.13 -16.96 17.92
N GLY A 294 -2.96 -16.48 18.36
CA GLY A 294 -2.38 -16.75 19.67
C GLY A 294 -1.93 -18.21 19.81
N GLY A 295 -1.67 -18.90 18.69
CA GLY A 295 -1.32 -20.32 18.66
C GLY A 295 -2.50 -21.26 18.99
N LYS A 296 -3.73 -20.77 19.06
CA LYS A 296 -4.92 -21.56 19.42
C LYS A 296 -5.32 -22.56 18.35
N TYR A 297 -5.10 -22.19 17.09
CA TYR A 297 -5.36 -23.01 15.92
C TYR A 297 -4.44 -22.58 14.77
N LYS A 298 -4.39 -23.39 13.72
CA LYS A 298 -3.61 -23.12 12.52
C LYS A 298 -4.50 -22.78 11.34
N VAL A 299 -3.93 -22.13 10.33
CA VAL A 299 -4.57 -21.90 9.05
C VAL A 299 -3.99 -22.79 7.94
N VAL A 300 -4.75 -22.95 6.86
CA VAL A 300 -4.27 -23.55 5.61
C VAL A 300 -4.77 -22.69 4.45
N THR A 301 -3.96 -22.58 3.40
CA THR A 301 -4.22 -21.67 2.28
C THR A 301 -4.48 -22.42 0.98
N GLN A 302 -5.25 -21.77 0.09
CA GLN A 302 -5.36 -22.15 -1.32
C GLN A 302 -5.27 -20.88 -2.17
N PRO A 303 -4.28 -20.75 -3.08
CA PRO A 303 -4.23 -19.65 -4.03
C PRO A 303 -5.52 -19.53 -4.85
N ILE A 304 -6.04 -18.30 -4.94
CA ILE A 304 -7.18 -17.99 -5.81
C ILE A 304 -6.76 -18.06 -7.28
N ALA A 305 -5.54 -17.62 -7.57
CA ALA A 305 -4.90 -17.78 -8.87
C ALA A 305 -3.48 -18.34 -8.67
N GLU A 306 -3.06 -19.21 -9.59
CA GLU A 306 -1.77 -19.92 -9.46
C GLU A 306 -0.57 -18.98 -9.61
N THR A 307 -0.67 -18.00 -10.50
CA THR A 307 0.42 -17.07 -10.82
C THR A 307 0.20 -15.73 -10.12
N PRO A 308 1.15 -15.28 -9.26
CA PRO A 308 1.17 -13.93 -8.73
C PRO A 308 1.33 -12.90 -9.84
N ILE A 309 0.73 -11.72 -9.68
CA ILE A 309 0.75 -10.67 -10.70
C ILE A 309 1.45 -9.43 -10.19
N ILE A 310 2.35 -8.89 -11.00
CA ILE A 310 2.99 -7.61 -10.75
C ILE A 310 2.11 -6.50 -11.36
N LYS A 311 1.64 -5.58 -10.51
CA LYS A 311 0.82 -4.41 -10.87
C LYS A 311 1.48 -3.16 -10.33
N ASN A 312 1.13 -1.99 -10.85
CA ASN A 312 1.64 -0.71 -10.31
C ASN A 312 1.53 -0.63 -8.78
N ASN A 313 0.38 -1.01 -8.23
CA ASN A 313 0.16 -0.96 -6.78
C ASN A 313 0.97 -1.99 -5.97
N SER A 314 1.37 -3.13 -6.56
CA SER A 314 2.20 -4.12 -5.85
C SER A 314 3.65 -3.65 -5.74
N VAL A 315 4.17 -3.00 -6.79
CA VAL A 315 5.54 -2.48 -6.83
C VAL A 315 5.70 -1.06 -6.30
N THR A 316 4.61 -0.33 -6.11
CA THR A 316 4.58 0.98 -5.41
C THR A 316 3.91 0.93 -4.04
N GLY A 317 3.64 -0.26 -3.50
CA GLY A 317 2.89 -0.43 -2.24
C GLY A 317 3.60 0.12 -1.00
N ALA A 318 4.90 0.44 -1.09
CA ALA A 318 5.66 1.14 -0.08
C ALA A 318 6.88 1.81 -0.72
N ILE A 319 6.94 3.13 -0.64
CA ILE A 319 7.98 3.98 -1.24
C ILE A 319 8.51 4.94 -0.18
N GLN A 320 9.84 5.12 -0.12
CA GLN A 320 10.49 6.24 0.56
C GLN A 320 10.74 7.36 -0.46
N ALA A 321 9.81 8.32 -0.52
CA ALA A 321 9.87 9.44 -1.44
C ALA A 321 10.72 10.58 -0.88
N VAL A 322 11.47 11.27 -1.74
CA VAL A 322 12.28 12.43 -1.36
C VAL A 322 11.52 13.69 -1.74
N SER A 323 11.39 14.62 -0.80
CA SER A 323 10.66 15.87 -1.02
C SER A 323 11.35 16.78 -2.02
N VAL A 324 10.56 17.51 -2.82
CA VAL A 324 11.08 18.64 -3.61
C VAL A 324 11.52 19.81 -2.72
N THR A 325 11.05 19.89 -1.47
CA THR A 325 11.38 20.95 -0.50
C THR A 325 12.66 20.67 0.30
N SER A 326 13.22 19.46 0.18
CA SER A 326 14.45 19.06 0.87
C SER A 326 15.61 19.99 0.53
N GLN A 327 16.35 20.40 1.56
CA GLN A 327 17.59 21.16 1.39
C GLN A 327 18.83 20.24 1.34
N HIS A 328 18.63 18.93 1.52
CA HIS A 328 19.69 17.91 1.62
C HIS A 328 19.39 16.67 0.74
N PRO A 329 19.10 16.83 -0.57
CA PRO A 329 18.67 15.72 -1.41
C PRO A 329 19.77 14.67 -1.65
N GLU A 330 21.04 15.08 -1.70
CA GLU A 330 22.15 14.12 -1.84
C GLU A 330 22.29 13.25 -0.58
N GLU A 331 22.21 13.87 0.60
CA GLU A 331 22.26 13.20 1.90
C GLU A 331 21.06 12.27 2.10
N ALA A 332 19.86 12.68 1.68
CA ALA A 332 18.67 11.84 1.72
C ALA A 332 18.86 10.57 0.89
N VAL A 333 19.40 10.69 -0.33
CA VAL A 333 19.64 9.50 -1.18
C VAL A 333 20.79 8.65 -0.63
N LYS A 334 21.86 9.23 -0.06
CA LYS A 334 22.93 8.47 0.62
C LYS A 334 22.39 7.68 1.82
N PHE A 335 21.49 8.28 2.61
CA PHE A 335 20.84 7.58 3.72
C PHE A 335 19.98 6.42 3.22
N LEU A 336 19.16 6.63 2.18
CA LEU A 336 18.34 5.56 1.60
C LEU A 336 19.18 4.45 0.96
N ASP A 337 20.32 4.79 0.34
CA ASP A 337 21.29 3.81 -0.19
C ASP A 337 21.84 2.93 0.93
N LEU A 338 22.27 3.54 2.04
CA LEU A 338 22.78 2.82 3.20
C LEU A 338 21.67 1.96 3.84
N LEU A 339 20.47 2.51 4.05
CA LEU A 339 19.33 1.82 4.65
C LEU A 339 18.92 0.56 3.87
N ASN A 340 19.07 0.57 2.55
CA ASN A 340 18.68 -0.55 1.69
C ASN A 340 19.80 -1.56 1.42
N THR A 341 21.03 -1.29 1.88
CA THR A 341 22.20 -2.10 1.51
C THR A 341 23.16 -2.43 2.68
N ASP A 342 22.91 -1.88 3.87
CA ASP A 342 23.66 -2.15 5.10
C ASP A 342 22.77 -2.89 6.09
N GLU A 343 23.11 -4.15 6.36
CA GLU A 343 22.34 -5.04 7.23
C GLU A 343 22.22 -4.48 8.66
N TYR A 344 23.30 -3.87 9.20
CA TYR A 344 23.28 -3.34 10.56
C TYR A 344 22.29 -2.18 10.68
N LEU A 345 22.39 -1.16 9.82
CA LEU A 345 21.46 -0.03 9.84
C LEU A 345 20.02 -0.49 9.60
N ARG A 346 19.81 -1.37 8.61
CA ARG A 346 18.46 -1.85 8.29
C ARG A 346 17.81 -2.55 9.48
N ASN A 347 18.54 -3.42 10.17
CA ASN A 347 18.04 -4.13 11.35
C ASN A 347 17.93 -3.20 12.58
N LEU A 348 18.81 -2.22 12.75
CA LEU A 348 18.69 -1.24 13.83
C LEU A 348 17.39 -0.43 13.70
N VAL A 349 17.06 0.03 12.50
CA VAL A 349 15.81 0.76 12.22
C VAL A 349 14.57 -0.14 12.32
N ASP A 350 14.66 -1.42 11.95
CA ASP A 350 13.49 -2.35 11.99
C ASP A 350 13.25 -2.96 13.37
N LYS A 351 14.33 -3.43 13.99
CA LYS A 351 14.35 -4.33 15.15
C LYS A 351 14.75 -3.59 16.41
N GLY A 352 15.29 -2.39 16.31
CA GLY A 352 15.80 -1.62 17.44
C GLY A 352 17.20 -2.07 17.85
N ILE A 353 17.54 -1.77 19.10
CA ILE A 353 18.86 -2.00 19.69
C ILE A 353 18.97 -3.44 20.24
N GLU A 354 20.01 -4.18 19.84
CA GLU A 354 20.35 -5.49 20.40
C GLU A 354 20.63 -5.41 21.91
N GLY A 355 20.17 -6.41 22.68
CA GLY A 355 20.24 -6.44 24.14
C GLY A 355 19.12 -5.67 24.85
N THR A 356 18.45 -4.75 24.15
CA THR A 356 17.27 -4.01 24.65
C THR A 356 15.99 -4.55 24.02
N HIS A 357 15.94 -4.55 22.69
CA HIS A 357 14.74 -4.88 21.91
C HIS A 357 14.76 -6.34 21.47
N TYR A 358 15.88 -6.85 20.99
CA TYR A 358 16.03 -8.25 20.61
C TYR A 358 17.37 -8.78 21.13
N LYS A 359 17.54 -10.11 21.10
CA LYS A 359 18.87 -10.74 21.23
C LYS A 359 19.15 -11.59 20.00
N GLU A 360 20.41 -11.61 19.58
CA GLU A 360 20.88 -12.56 18.58
C GLU A 360 21.13 -13.94 19.20
N LEU A 361 20.85 -14.98 18.43
CA LEU A 361 21.07 -16.38 18.76
C LEU A 361 22.35 -16.89 18.07
N ASP A 362 22.86 -18.04 18.51
CA ASP A 362 24.13 -18.60 18.00
C ASP A 362 24.13 -18.87 16.49
N ASP A 363 22.96 -19.02 15.87
CA ASP A 363 22.77 -19.25 14.43
C ASP A 363 22.53 -17.96 13.63
N GLY A 364 22.66 -16.79 14.25
CA GLY A 364 22.45 -15.47 13.64
C GLY A 364 20.97 -15.04 13.57
N LYS A 365 20.03 -15.88 14.00
CA LYS A 365 18.62 -15.50 14.12
C LYS A 365 18.40 -14.62 15.34
N ILE A 366 17.22 -14.01 15.42
CA ILE A 366 16.86 -13.14 16.53
C ILE A 366 15.63 -13.66 17.30
N GLN A 367 15.61 -13.33 18.58
CA GLN A 367 14.44 -13.47 19.44
C GLN A 367 14.07 -12.09 19.99
N ASP A 368 12.80 -11.72 19.84
CA ASP A 368 12.27 -10.49 20.42
C ASP A 368 12.31 -10.54 21.95
N LEU A 369 12.72 -9.43 22.56
CA LEU A 369 12.54 -9.15 23.99
C LEU A 369 11.26 -8.33 24.18
N PRO A 370 10.69 -8.26 25.40
CA PRO A 370 9.42 -7.56 25.64
C PRO A 370 9.40 -6.11 25.12
N ALA A 371 10.51 -5.38 25.22
CA ALA A 371 10.60 -4.01 24.74
C ALA A 371 10.36 -3.89 23.21
N ARG A 372 10.74 -4.89 22.40
CA ARG A 372 10.48 -4.86 20.95
C ARG A 372 9.00 -4.93 20.60
N VAL A 373 8.22 -5.62 21.41
CA VAL A 373 6.77 -5.74 21.20
C VAL A 373 6.02 -4.56 21.83
N GLU A 374 6.44 -4.14 23.03
CA GLU A 374 5.71 -3.16 23.84
C GLU A 374 6.08 -1.69 23.56
N ARG A 375 7.27 -1.44 22.98
CA ARG A 375 7.87 -0.11 22.91
C ARG A 375 8.48 0.27 21.56
N TYR A 376 8.81 -0.70 20.69
CA TYR A 376 9.43 -0.43 19.38
C TYR A 376 8.99 -1.40 18.26
N SER A 377 7.71 -1.41 17.92
CA SER A 377 7.17 -2.21 16.81
C SER A 377 7.00 -1.40 15.53
N MET A 378 8.01 -1.47 14.65
CA MET A 378 8.01 -0.76 13.38
C MET A 378 7.29 -1.53 12.26
N PRO A 379 6.61 -0.83 11.33
CA PRO A 379 6.01 -1.47 10.16
C PRO A 379 7.08 -1.82 9.12
N THR A 380 7.66 -3.01 9.26
CA THR A 380 8.77 -3.51 8.44
C THR A 380 8.60 -3.29 6.93
N TYR A 381 7.38 -3.51 6.41
CA TYR A 381 7.08 -3.36 4.97
C TYR A 381 7.35 -1.96 4.42
N ALA A 382 7.29 -0.94 5.27
CA ALA A 382 7.42 0.46 4.88
C ALA A 382 8.87 0.95 4.88
N LEU A 383 9.84 0.20 5.42
CA LEU A 383 11.16 0.73 5.77
C LEU A 383 12.25 0.53 4.72
N GLY A 384 12.09 -0.37 3.73
CA GLY A 384 13.08 -0.61 2.69
C GLY A 384 13.31 -2.09 2.39
N ASN A 385 14.56 -2.48 2.16
CA ASN A 385 14.94 -3.82 1.72
C ASN A 385 14.70 -4.90 2.79
N HIS A 386 13.91 -5.92 2.45
CA HIS A 386 13.60 -7.06 3.32
C HIS A 386 14.69 -8.15 3.28
N PHE A 387 15.40 -8.27 2.15
CA PHE A 387 16.33 -9.38 1.91
C PHE A 387 17.62 -9.31 2.73
N ILE A 388 17.82 -8.24 3.49
CA ILE A 388 18.94 -8.02 4.41
C ILE A 388 18.48 -7.95 5.88
N LEU A 389 17.25 -8.38 6.18
CA LEU A 389 16.76 -8.48 7.55
C LEU A 389 17.16 -9.83 8.17
N LYS A 390 17.52 -9.79 9.45
CA LYS A 390 17.71 -10.99 10.26
C LYS A 390 16.39 -11.75 10.39
N LEU A 391 16.50 -13.07 10.39
CA LEU A 391 15.36 -13.98 10.56
C LEU A 391 15.03 -14.14 12.04
N TYR A 392 13.75 -14.31 12.34
CA TYR A 392 13.31 -14.73 13.67
C TYR A 392 13.60 -16.21 13.92
N GLU A 393 13.71 -16.59 15.20
CA GLU A 393 13.97 -17.97 15.64
C GLU A 393 13.04 -19.00 14.98
N ASP A 394 11.77 -18.64 14.81
CA ASP A 394 10.72 -19.49 14.24
C ASP A 394 10.49 -19.31 12.73
N GLU A 395 11.29 -18.47 12.07
CA GLU A 395 11.24 -18.32 10.63
C GLU A 395 12.08 -19.38 9.91
N PRO A 396 11.59 -19.91 8.78
CA PRO A 396 12.36 -20.81 7.92
C PRO A 396 13.63 -20.14 7.41
N ALA A 397 14.73 -20.90 7.37
CA ALA A 397 16.03 -20.39 6.90
C ALA A 397 16.01 -19.95 5.43
N ASP A 398 15.12 -20.54 4.62
CA ASP A 398 14.93 -20.25 3.21
C ASP A 398 13.88 -19.15 2.94
N LYS A 399 13.40 -18.43 3.96
CA LYS A 399 12.36 -17.39 3.82
C LYS A 399 12.64 -16.43 2.68
N TRP A 400 13.83 -15.82 2.66
CA TRP A 400 14.19 -14.84 1.65
C TRP A 400 14.38 -15.46 0.25
N ASP A 401 14.76 -16.74 0.18
CA ASP A 401 14.82 -17.46 -1.10
C ASP A 401 13.43 -17.77 -1.65
N GLN A 402 12.45 -18.09 -0.79
CA GLN A 402 11.06 -18.24 -1.22
C GLN A 402 10.46 -16.93 -1.72
N PHE A 403 10.81 -15.78 -1.13
CA PHE A 403 10.43 -14.46 -1.65
C PHE A 403 11.04 -14.20 -3.04
N LYS A 404 12.32 -14.53 -3.24
CA LYS A 404 12.97 -14.41 -4.56
C LYS A 404 12.31 -15.33 -5.59
N GLU A 405 11.98 -16.57 -5.23
CA GLU A 405 11.29 -17.50 -6.13
C GLU A 405 9.86 -17.06 -6.44
N PHE A 406 9.14 -16.53 -5.44
CA PHE A 406 7.83 -15.91 -5.65
C PHE A 406 7.91 -14.73 -6.63
N ASN A 407 8.91 -13.86 -6.47
CA ASN A 407 9.16 -12.74 -7.38
C ASN A 407 9.45 -13.22 -8.80
N LYS A 408 10.28 -14.25 -8.95
CA LYS A 408 10.61 -14.85 -10.25
C LYS A 408 9.42 -15.50 -10.95
N LYS A 409 8.48 -16.07 -10.18
CA LYS A 409 7.24 -16.66 -10.69
C LYS A 409 6.16 -15.62 -11.04
N SER A 410 6.31 -14.39 -10.55
CA SER A 410 5.34 -13.33 -10.77
C SER A 410 5.41 -12.84 -12.21
N VAL A 411 4.26 -12.57 -12.83
CA VAL A 411 4.19 -12.05 -14.20
C VAL A 411 3.64 -10.64 -14.21
N ALA A 412 4.15 -9.81 -15.11
CA ALA A 412 3.68 -8.44 -15.26
C ALA A 412 2.25 -8.39 -15.81
N SER A 413 1.40 -7.60 -15.16
CA SER A 413 0.12 -7.20 -15.73
C SER A 413 0.35 -6.38 -16.99
N PRO A 414 -0.51 -6.48 -18.01
CA PRO A 414 -0.53 -5.54 -19.15
C PRO A 414 -0.70 -4.06 -18.76
N GLY A 415 -1.15 -3.79 -17.54
CA GLY A 415 -1.30 -2.44 -16.98
C GLY A 415 -0.07 -1.93 -16.21
N LEU A 416 0.95 -2.77 -15.97
CA LEU A 416 2.18 -2.36 -15.28
C LEU A 416 2.86 -1.23 -16.08
N GLY A 417 3.32 -0.19 -15.39
CA GLY A 417 3.94 1.01 -15.97
C GLY A 417 2.95 2.04 -16.53
N PHE A 418 1.69 1.69 -16.74
CA PHE A 418 0.69 2.65 -17.22
C PHE A 418 0.08 3.47 -16.07
N TYR A 419 0.36 4.78 -16.06
CA TYR A 419 -0.23 5.74 -15.11
C TYR A 419 -1.17 6.69 -15.84
N PHE A 420 -2.47 6.63 -15.53
CA PHE A 420 -3.48 7.47 -16.19
C PHE A 420 -3.35 8.95 -15.79
N ASP A 421 -3.16 9.84 -16.77
CA ASP A 421 -3.32 11.28 -16.56
C ASP A 421 -4.80 11.65 -16.55
N SER A 422 -5.30 11.85 -15.33
CA SER A 422 -6.69 12.25 -15.05
C SER A 422 -7.00 13.73 -15.30
N SER A 423 -6.00 14.57 -15.64
CA SER A 423 -6.12 16.04 -15.70
C SER A 423 -7.35 16.54 -16.49
N LYS A 424 -7.69 15.90 -17.60
CA LYS A 424 -8.79 16.29 -18.50
C LYS A 424 -10.18 15.78 -18.09
N VAL A 425 -10.25 14.87 -17.12
CA VAL A 425 -11.48 14.15 -16.74
C VAL A 425 -11.68 14.04 -15.22
N ARG A 426 -11.06 14.94 -14.44
CA ARG A 426 -11.13 14.91 -12.96
C ARG A 426 -12.55 15.01 -12.43
N THR A 427 -13.40 15.83 -13.06
CA THR A 427 -14.80 16.02 -12.65
C THR A 427 -15.59 14.73 -12.83
N GLU A 428 -15.43 14.05 -13.97
CA GLU A 428 -16.09 12.78 -14.24
C GLU A 428 -15.60 11.67 -13.30
N ILE A 429 -14.30 11.59 -13.02
CA ILE A 429 -13.77 10.63 -12.03
C ILE A 429 -14.43 10.85 -10.67
N ALA A 430 -14.52 12.10 -10.19
CA ALA A 430 -15.15 12.40 -8.90
C ALA A 430 -16.63 11.97 -8.87
N SER A 431 -17.38 12.24 -9.95
CA SER A 431 -18.77 11.78 -10.07
C SER A 431 -18.89 10.26 -10.09
N ILE A 432 -18.01 9.57 -10.81
CA ILE A 432 -17.97 8.10 -10.89
C ILE A 432 -17.61 7.48 -9.55
N THR A 433 -16.65 8.05 -8.82
CA THR A 433 -16.29 7.60 -7.47
C THR A 433 -17.49 7.67 -6.53
N ASN A 434 -18.28 8.75 -6.57
CA ASN A 434 -19.50 8.86 -5.75
C ASN A 434 -20.52 7.78 -6.10
N VAL A 435 -20.73 7.51 -7.40
CA VAL A 435 -21.62 6.44 -7.86
C VAL A 435 -21.11 5.06 -7.43
N CYS A 436 -19.80 4.81 -7.49
CA CYS A 436 -19.21 3.54 -7.01
C CYS A 436 -19.40 3.37 -5.50
N ASN A 437 -19.16 4.42 -4.71
CA ASN A 437 -19.35 4.38 -3.26
C ASN A 437 -20.80 4.10 -2.85
N GLU A 438 -21.78 4.53 -3.66
CA GLU A 438 -23.20 4.26 -3.41
C GLU A 438 -23.61 2.82 -3.81
N PHE A 439 -23.15 2.33 -4.96
CA PHE A 439 -23.67 1.09 -5.56
C PHE A 439 -22.78 -0.14 -5.29
N ALA A 440 -21.47 -0.01 -5.43
CA ALA A 440 -20.58 -1.17 -5.44
C ALA A 440 -20.55 -1.95 -4.11
N PRO A 441 -20.61 -1.35 -2.90
CA PRO A 441 -20.58 -2.12 -1.66
C PRO A 441 -21.65 -3.21 -1.61
N ALA A 442 -22.91 -2.89 -1.95
CA ALA A 442 -24.00 -3.85 -1.93
C ALA A 442 -23.79 -5.00 -2.94
N LEU A 443 -23.18 -4.69 -4.10
CA LEU A 443 -22.86 -5.67 -5.13
C LEU A 443 -21.69 -6.57 -4.70
N LEU A 444 -20.62 -5.96 -4.18
CA LEU A 444 -19.37 -6.62 -3.76
C LEU A 444 -19.52 -7.45 -2.47
N THR A 445 -20.64 -7.31 -1.76
CA THR A 445 -21.02 -8.18 -0.63
C THR A 445 -22.15 -9.16 -0.96
N GLY A 446 -22.67 -9.13 -2.19
CA GLY A 446 -23.76 -10.01 -2.65
C GLY A 446 -25.12 -9.71 -2.01
N THR A 447 -25.32 -8.53 -1.42
CA THR A 447 -26.56 -8.17 -0.73
C THR A 447 -27.72 -7.88 -1.69
N VAL A 448 -27.42 -7.60 -2.96
CA VAL A 448 -28.38 -7.32 -4.03
C VAL A 448 -28.26 -8.33 -5.17
N ASP A 449 -29.33 -8.49 -5.95
CA ASP A 449 -29.31 -9.30 -7.17
C ASP A 449 -28.34 -8.67 -8.18
N PRO A 450 -27.26 -9.37 -8.57
CA PRO A 450 -26.21 -8.76 -9.37
C PRO A 450 -26.62 -8.54 -10.82
N VAL A 451 -27.62 -9.24 -11.36
CA VAL A 451 -28.03 -9.07 -12.76
C VAL A 451 -28.78 -7.75 -12.92
N GLU A 452 -29.82 -7.52 -12.13
CA GLU A 452 -30.59 -6.28 -12.21
C GLU A 452 -29.81 -5.07 -11.70
N TYR A 453 -29.00 -5.26 -10.65
CA TYR A 453 -28.32 -4.16 -10.00
C TYR A 453 -27.14 -3.63 -10.82
N THR A 454 -26.41 -4.52 -11.52
CA THR A 454 -25.31 -4.11 -12.41
C THR A 454 -25.80 -3.27 -13.58
N GLU A 455 -26.97 -3.56 -14.16
CA GLU A 455 -27.56 -2.73 -15.23
C GLU A 455 -27.91 -1.32 -14.73
N LYS A 456 -28.49 -1.21 -13.54
CA LYS A 456 -28.78 0.08 -12.90
C LYS A 456 -27.48 0.85 -12.61
N PHE A 457 -26.48 0.16 -12.08
CA PHE A 457 -25.17 0.74 -11.77
C PHE A 457 -24.47 1.24 -13.03
N LYS A 458 -24.45 0.45 -14.10
CA LYS A 458 -23.93 0.82 -15.43
C LYS A 458 -24.60 2.07 -15.98
N ALA A 459 -25.93 2.19 -15.88
CA ALA A 459 -26.63 3.40 -16.32
C ALA A 459 -26.14 4.64 -15.55
N LYS A 460 -26.01 4.54 -14.21
CA LYS A 460 -25.51 5.63 -13.37
C LYS A 460 -24.04 6.00 -13.65
N LEU A 461 -23.18 5.01 -13.89
CA LEU A 461 -21.79 5.25 -14.29
C LEU A 461 -21.71 6.00 -15.63
N ASN A 462 -22.54 5.62 -16.59
CA ASN A 462 -22.62 6.31 -17.88
C ASN A 462 -23.10 7.77 -17.73
N ASP A 463 -24.14 8.00 -16.93
CA ASP A 463 -24.63 9.35 -16.61
C ASP A 463 -23.55 10.20 -15.90
N ALA A 464 -22.71 9.58 -15.08
CA ALA A 464 -21.58 10.20 -14.42
C ALA A 464 -20.35 10.44 -15.33
N GLY A 465 -20.41 10.05 -16.61
CA GLY A 465 -19.36 10.33 -17.58
C GLY A 465 -18.37 9.18 -17.84
N MET A 466 -18.67 7.95 -17.44
CA MET A 466 -17.77 6.79 -17.61
C MET A 466 -17.23 6.64 -19.03
N LYS A 467 -18.08 6.80 -20.07
CA LYS A 467 -17.64 6.68 -21.47
C LYS A 467 -16.56 7.69 -21.85
N LYS A 468 -16.61 8.90 -21.28
CA LYS A 468 -15.61 9.95 -21.53
C LYS A 468 -14.27 9.56 -20.91
N VAL A 469 -14.28 9.06 -19.67
CA VAL A 469 -13.07 8.59 -18.98
C VAL A 469 -12.47 7.38 -19.69
N MET A 470 -13.29 6.37 -20.04
CA MET A 470 -12.81 5.18 -20.78
C MET A 470 -12.14 5.56 -22.10
N LYS A 471 -12.71 6.53 -22.84
CA LYS A 471 -12.15 6.97 -24.13
C LYS A 471 -10.79 7.66 -23.96
N GLU A 472 -10.65 8.56 -22.97
CA GLU A 472 -9.35 9.21 -22.70
C GLU A 472 -8.33 8.20 -22.17
N MET A 473 -8.73 7.29 -21.29
CA MET A 473 -7.85 6.26 -20.75
C MET A 473 -7.39 5.28 -21.82
N GLN A 474 -8.29 4.80 -22.69
CA GLN A 474 -7.90 3.94 -23.82
C GLN A 474 -6.93 4.65 -24.76
N LYS A 475 -7.15 5.93 -25.05
CA LYS A 475 -6.24 6.71 -25.89
C LYS A 475 -4.83 6.75 -25.28
N GLN A 476 -4.71 7.08 -23.99
CA GLN A 476 -3.42 7.11 -23.30
C GLN A 476 -2.80 5.71 -23.20
N TYR A 477 -3.61 4.67 -23.01
CA TYR A 477 -3.13 3.28 -22.95
C TYR A 477 -2.61 2.81 -24.32
N ASP A 478 -3.27 3.17 -25.42
CA ASP A 478 -2.78 2.91 -26.77
C ASP A 478 -1.45 3.63 -27.05
N GLU A 479 -1.33 4.90 -26.63
CA GLU A 479 -0.08 5.68 -26.71
C GLU A 479 1.04 5.05 -25.87
N TYR A 480 0.73 4.61 -24.65
CA TYR A 480 1.67 3.91 -23.78
C TYR A 480 2.16 2.61 -24.42
N ARG A 481 1.26 1.73 -24.87
CA ARG A 481 1.62 0.46 -25.51
C ARG A 481 2.53 0.65 -26.72
N ALA A 482 2.22 1.63 -27.58
CA ALA A 482 3.06 1.95 -28.73
C ALA A 482 4.45 2.51 -28.37
N SER A 483 4.67 2.96 -27.13
CA SER A 483 5.98 3.41 -26.63
C SER A 483 6.85 2.28 -26.05
N GLN A 484 6.25 1.10 -25.85
CA GLN A 484 6.93 -0.09 -25.33
C GLN A 484 7.43 -1.01 -26.46
N ASP A 485 6.91 -0.84 -27.69
CA ASP A 485 7.35 -1.50 -28.92
C ASP A 485 8.55 -0.76 -29.56
#